data_AF-A0A1C9UAD0-F1
#
_entry.id   AF-A0A1C9UAD0-F1
#
_cell.length_a   1.000
_cell.length_b   1.000
_cell.length_c   1.000
_cell.angle_alpha   90.00
_cell.angle_beta   90.00
_cell.angle_gamma   90.00
#
_symmetry.space_group_name_H-M   'P 1'
#
loop_
_entity.id
_entity.type
_entity.pdbx_description
1 polymer ?
#
loop_
_entity_poly.entity_id
_entity_poly.type
_entity_poly.pdbx_seq_one_letter_code
_entity_poly.pdbx_strand_id
1 'polypeptide(L)'
;MPKSIPRAGSRRNARGGSRKSTRKIPKGVIHIQAGFNNTIVTVTDIRGRVISWSSAGTCGFKGTRKGTPFAAQTAAGNAIRTVVDQGMQRAEVMIKGPGLGRDGHYELFVEVVY
;
A
#
# COMPACT_ATOMS: atom_id res chain seq x y z
N MET A 1 -30.90 -29.53 -15.01
CA MET A 1 -29.47 -29.23 -15.20
C MET A 1 -29.20 -27.79 -14.76
N PRO A 2 -28.48 -27.52 -13.65
CA PRO A 2 -28.12 -26.16 -13.29
C PRO A 2 -26.97 -25.66 -14.17
N LYS A 3 -27.18 -24.57 -14.90
CA LYS A 3 -26.15 -23.87 -15.68
C LYS A 3 -25.06 -23.37 -14.72
N SER A 4 -23.80 -23.73 -14.98
CA SER A 4 -22.65 -23.24 -14.22
C SER A 4 -22.44 -21.75 -14.49
N ILE A 5 -22.49 -20.95 -13.43
CA ILE A 5 -22.18 -19.53 -13.47
C ILE A 5 -20.65 -19.38 -13.58
N PRO A 6 -20.10 -18.74 -14.64
CA PRO A 6 -18.66 -18.56 -14.76
C PRO A 6 -18.17 -17.65 -13.63
N ARG A 7 -17.36 -18.19 -12.71
CA ARG A 7 -16.76 -17.44 -11.61
C ARG A 7 -15.71 -16.48 -12.15
N ALA A 8 -16.10 -15.20 -12.17
CA ALA A 8 -15.27 -14.00 -12.07
C ALA A 8 -13.90 -14.10 -12.75
N GLY A 9 -13.86 -13.59 -13.99
CA GLY A 9 -12.64 -13.37 -14.75
C GLY A 9 -11.54 -12.70 -13.92
N SER A 10 -10.32 -13.17 -14.14
CA SER A 10 -9.09 -12.49 -13.79
C SER A 10 -9.19 -11.04 -14.28
N ARG A 11 -9.51 -10.12 -13.37
CA ARG A 11 -9.28 -8.70 -13.57
C ARG A 11 -7.77 -8.54 -13.61
N ARG A 12 -7.18 -8.79 -14.79
CA ARG A 12 -5.90 -8.21 -15.18
C ARG A 12 -6.06 -6.72 -14.94
N ASN A 13 -5.47 -6.24 -13.86
CA ASN A 13 -5.39 -4.83 -13.56
C ASN A 13 -4.35 -4.23 -14.52
N ALA A 14 -4.64 -4.30 -15.82
CA ALA A 14 -3.93 -3.58 -16.86
C ALA A 14 -4.35 -2.11 -16.72
N ARG A 15 -3.82 -1.45 -15.69
CA ARG A 15 -3.87 0.01 -15.63
C ARG A 15 -2.63 0.47 -16.37
N GLY A 16 -2.83 1.04 -17.56
CA GLY A 16 -1.80 1.69 -18.34
C GLY A 16 -1.00 2.63 -17.44
N GLY A 17 0.21 2.20 -17.08
CA GLY A 17 1.19 3.09 -16.53
C GLY A 17 1.81 3.80 -17.70
N SER A 18 1.38 5.03 -17.99
CA SER A 18 2.21 6.00 -18.71
C SER A 18 3.64 5.82 -18.20
N ARG A 19 4.63 5.62 -19.08
CA ARG A 19 6.05 5.52 -18.72
C ARG A 19 6.37 6.62 -17.71
N LYS A 20 6.35 6.28 -16.43
CA LYS A 20 6.62 7.23 -15.37
C LYS A 20 8.12 7.44 -15.48
N SER A 21 8.50 8.58 -16.06
CA SER A 21 9.85 9.10 -15.95
C SER A 21 10.35 8.82 -14.55
N THR A 22 11.44 8.06 -14.45
CA THR A 22 12.08 7.67 -13.19
C THR A 22 12.62 8.92 -12.52
N ARG A 23 11.72 9.67 -11.87
CA ARG A 23 12.11 10.78 -11.01
C ARG A 23 12.73 10.14 -9.78
N LYS A 24 14.04 10.32 -9.63
CA LYS A 24 14.76 9.96 -8.42
C LYS A 24 14.28 10.89 -7.32
N ILE A 25 13.46 10.36 -6.41
CA ILE A 25 12.91 11.10 -5.27
C ILE A 25 13.67 10.59 -4.04
N PRO A 26 14.64 11.35 -3.50
CA PRO A 26 15.50 10.86 -2.41
C PRO A 26 14.78 10.78 -1.06
N LYS A 27 13.75 11.63 -0.86
CA LYS A 27 12.99 11.78 0.38
C LYS A 27 11.49 11.84 0.12
N GLY A 28 10.69 11.40 1.08
CA GLY A 28 9.23 11.50 1.01
C GLY A 28 8.56 10.74 2.15
N VAL A 29 7.30 10.36 1.95
CA VAL A 29 6.41 9.99 3.05
C VAL A 29 5.57 8.77 2.69
N ILE A 30 5.55 7.78 3.58
CA ILE A 30 4.79 6.54 3.48
C ILE A 30 3.56 6.66 4.39
N HIS A 31 2.38 6.70 3.79
CA HIS A 31 1.11 6.66 4.51
C HIS A 31 0.59 5.23 4.60
N ILE A 32 0.39 4.74 5.81
CA ILE A 32 -0.19 3.43 6.09
C ILE A 32 -1.58 3.64 6.67
N GLN A 33 -2.62 3.34 5.90
CA GLN A 33 -3.98 3.29 6.39
C GLN A 33 -4.31 1.87 6.83
N ALA A 34 -4.18 1.59 8.12
CA ALA A 34 -4.53 0.32 8.73
C ALA A 34 -6.00 0.37 9.19
N GLY A 35 -6.92 -0.21 8.42
CA GLY A 35 -8.31 -0.39 8.85
C GLY A 35 -8.61 -1.84 9.23
N PHE A 36 -9.73 -2.09 9.91
CA PHE A 36 -10.15 -3.44 10.32
C PHE A 36 -10.23 -4.46 9.17
N ASN A 37 -10.59 -3.99 7.97
CA ASN A 37 -10.87 -4.86 6.82
C ASN A 37 -9.78 -4.81 5.74
N ASN A 38 -8.85 -3.85 5.81
CA ASN A 38 -7.85 -3.64 4.78
C ASN A 38 -6.73 -2.73 5.27
N THR A 39 -5.51 -3.03 4.85
CA THR A 39 -4.36 -2.13 4.98
C THR A 39 -3.98 -1.58 3.61
N ILE A 40 -3.88 -0.26 3.50
CA ILE A 40 -3.47 0.45 2.28
C ILE A 40 -2.18 1.20 2.59
N VAL A 41 -1.15 0.97 1.79
CA VAL A 41 0.14 1.64 1.91
C VAL A 41 0.32 2.51 0.68
N THR A 42 0.52 3.80 0.90
CA THR A 42 0.70 4.79 -0.17
C THR A 42 2.02 5.50 0.06
N VAL A 43 2.86 5.55 -0.97
CA VAL A 43 4.13 6.26 -0.90
C VAL A 43 4.03 7.54 -1.72
N THR A 44 4.43 8.64 -1.10
CA THR A 44 4.32 9.98 -1.66
C THR A 44 5.65 10.72 -1.57
N ASP A 45 5.82 11.68 -2.47
CA ASP A 45 6.85 12.71 -2.36
C ASP A 45 6.46 13.73 -1.26
N ILE A 46 7.40 14.55 -0.78
CA ILE A 46 7.14 15.64 0.17
C ILE A 46 6.06 16.63 -0.31
N ARG A 47 5.83 16.69 -1.64
CA ARG A 47 4.80 17.50 -2.29
C ARG A 47 3.41 16.84 -2.30
N GLY A 48 3.25 15.67 -1.68
CA GLY A 48 2.01 14.89 -1.68
C GLY A 48 1.71 14.15 -2.99
N ARG A 49 2.69 14.01 -3.90
CA ARG A 49 2.50 13.28 -5.16
C ARG A 49 2.68 11.79 -4.94
N VAL A 50 1.69 10.99 -5.30
CA VAL A 50 1.74 9.53 -5.16
C VAL A 50 2.72 8.91 -6.16
N ILE A 51 3.73 8.25 -5.63
CA ILE A 51 4.74 7.51 -6.38
C ILE A 51 4.20 6.12 -6.70
N SER A 52 3.91 5.37 -5.64
CA SER A 52 3.37 4.02 -5.66
C SER A 52 2.35 3.83 -4.55
N TRP A 53 1.51 2.82 -4.69
CA TRP A 53 0.59 2.40 -3.63
C TRP A 53 0.33 0.91 -3.76
N SER A 54 0.07 0.26 -2.64
CA SER A 54 -0.29 -1.15 -2.56
C SER A 54 -1.31 -1.35 -1.46
N SER A 55 -2.04 -2.45 -1.52
CA SER A 55 -3.01 -2.81 -0.47
C SER A 55 -3.06 -4.32 -0.31
N ALA A 56 -3.60 -4.78 0.81
CA ALA A 56 -3.85 -6.21 1.00
C ALA A 56 -4.72 -6.78 -0.14
N GLY A 57 -5.70 -6.01 -0.63
CA GLY A 57 -6.50 -6.39 -1.79
C GLY A 57 -5.69 -6.53 -3.09
N THR A 58 -4.75 -5.62 -3.35
CA THR A 58 -3.88 -5.66 -4.53
C THR A 58 -2.92 -6.86 -4.49
N CYS A 59 -2.51 -7.29 -3.30
CA CYS A 59 -1.64 -8.45 -3.09
C CYS A 59 -2.38 -9.80 -3.20
N GLY A 60 -3.68 -9.80 -3.54
CA GLY A 60 -4.46 -11.02 -3.73
C GLY A 60 -5.15 -11.56 -2.48
N PHE A 61 -5.06 -10.88 -1.33
CA PHE A 61 -5.82 -11.25 -0.14
C PHE A 61 -7.31 -10.95 -0.33
N LYS A 62 -8.17 -11.89 0.08
CA LYS A 62 -9.63 -11.82 -0.08
C LYS A 62 -10.35 -12.09 1.24
N GLY A 63 -11.51 -11.45 1.42
CA GLY A 63 -12.34 -11.60 2.62
C GLY A 63 -11.63 -11.12 3.89
N THR A 64 -11.84 -11.84 4.99
CA THR A 64 -11.25 -11.57 6.31
C THR A 64 -9.72 -11.60 6.31
N ARG A 65 -9.09 -12.31 5.36
CA ARG A 65 -7.63 -12.37 5.21
C ARG A 65 -6.99 -11.03 4.84
N LYS A 66 -7.77 -10.01 4.47
CA LYS A 66 -7.25 -8.67 4.15
C LYS A 66 -6.88 -7.84 5.38
N GLY A 67 -7.51 -8.12 6.53
CA GLY A 67 -7.26 -7.42 7.79
C GLY A 67 -6.13 -8.04 8.63
N THR A 68 -5.50 -9.12 8.14
CA THR A 68 -4.45 -9.82 8.91
C THR A 68 -3.14 -9.03 8.86
N PRO A 69 -2.31 -9.13 9.93
CA PRO A 69 -1.01 -8.46 9.95
C PRO A 69 -0.09 -8.96 8.84
N PHE A 70 -0.22 -10.23 8.43
CA PHE A 70 0.53 -10.79 7.30
C PHE A 70 0.19 -10.10 5.97
N ALA A 71 -1.08 -9.79 5.74
CA ALA A 71 -1.50 -9.09 4.54
C ALA A 71 -1.01 -7.63 4.54
N ALA A 72 -0.97 -6.99 5.71
CA ALA A 72 -0.40 -5.66 5.90
C ALA A 72 1.10 -5.62 5.58
N GLN A 73 1.88 -6.56 6.12
CA GLN A 73 3.31 -6.68 5.84
C GLN A 73 3.58 -6.90 4.34
N THR A 74 2.82 -7.79 3.71
CA THR A 74 2.95 -8.07 2.28
C THR A 74 2.64 -6.83 1.43
N ALA A 75 1.61 -6.06 1.81
CA ALA A 75 1.26 -4.82 1.12
C ALA A 75 2.36 -3.75 1.28
N ALA A 76 2.91 -3.60 2.48
CA ALA A 76 4.01 -2.68 2.76
C ALA A 76 5.27 -3.04 1.97
N GLY A 77 5.69 -4.31 1.98
CA GLY A 77 6.85 -4.78 1.24
C GLY A 77 6.73 -4.54 -0.26
N ASN A 78 5.54 -4.77 -0.84
CA ASN A 78 5.30 -4.48 -2.25
C ASN A 78 5.36 -2.99 -2.59
N ALA A 79 4.82 -2.11 -1.74
CA ALA A 79 4.90 -0.66 -1.94
C ALA A 79 6.34 -0.16 -1.85
N ILE A 80 7.08 -0.60 -0.83
CA ILE A 80 8.47 -0.23 -0.58
C ILE A 80 9.39 -0.67 -1.71
N ARG A 81 9.26 -1.92 -2.17
CA ARG A 81 10.13 -2.46 -3.22
C ARG A 81 10.13 -1.60 -4.48
N THR A 82 8.95 -1.17 -4.93
CA THR A 82 8.81 -0.29 -6.10
C THR A 82 9.45 1.09 -5.93
N VAL A 83 9.73 1.49 -4.69
CA VAL A 83 10.24 2.81 -4.33
C VAL A 83 11.74 2.77 -4.08
N VAL A 84 12.25 1.67 -3.53
CA VAL A 84 13.69 1.35 -3.52
C VAL A 84 14.22 1.30 -4.95
N ASP A 85 13.49 0.67 -5.88
CA ASP A 85 13.83 0.65 -7.32
C ASP A 85 13.88 2.07 -7.94
N GLN A 86 13.19 3.05 -7.35
CA GLN A 86 13.18 4.45 -7.78
C GLN A 86 14.25 5.32 -7.10
N GLY A 87 15.03 4.74 -6.17
CA GLY A 87 16.15 5.41 -5.50
C GLY A 87 15.77 6.31 -4.32
N MET A 88 14.66 6.00 -3.63
CA MET A 88 14.31 6.68 -2.38
C MET A 88 15.17 6.13 -1.24
N GLN A 89 15.83 7.03 -0.49
CA GLN A 89 16.77 6.67 0.57
C GLN A 89 16.17 6.85 1.96
N ARG A 90 15.33 7.88 2.11
CA ARG A 90 14.69 8.20 3.39
C ARG A 90 13.20 8.38 3.19
N ALA A 91 12.42 7.81 4.09
CA ALA A 91 11.00 8.07 4.13
C ALA A 91 10.51 8.20 5.57
N GLU A 92 9.61 9.15 5.78
CA GLU A 92 8.83 9.26 7.01
C GLU A 92 7.61 8.36 6.91
N VAL A 93 7.38 7.53 7.91
CA VAL A 93 6.17 6.71 7.98
C VAL A 93 5.10 7.44 8.79
N MET A 94 3.89 7.50 8.25
CA MET A 94 2.69 7.98 8.92
C MET A 94 1.65 6.88 8.92
N ILE A 95 1.33 6.36 10.10
CA ILE A 95 0.30 5.33 10.25
C ILE A 95 -1.01 5.98 10.69
N LYS A 96 -2.09 5.64 10.01
CA LYS A 96 -3.46 6.02 10.33
C LYS A 96 -4.29 4.75 10.49
N GLY A 97 -4.85 4.53 11.67
CA GLY A 97 -5.74 3.40 11.91
C GLY A 97 -6.57 3.56 13.17
N PRO A 98 -7.63 2.75 13.33
CA PRO A 98 -8.32 2.68 14.59
C PRO A 98 -7.39 1.98 15.59
N GLY A 99 -6.81 2.74 16.50
CA GLY A 99 -6.15 2.19 17.68
C GLY A 99 -7.14 1.47 18.60
N LEU A 100 -6.65 0.93 19.72
CA LEU A 100 -7.48 0.30 20.76
C LEU A 100 -8.54 1.25 21.36
N GLY A 101 -8.38 2.57 21.19
CA GLY A 101 -9.39 3.59 21.44
C GLY A 101 -9.90 4.17 20.12
N ARG A 102 -11.20 4.42 20.04
CA ARG A 102 -11.97 4.80 18.83
C ARG A 102 -11.64 6.16 18.22
N ASP A 103 -10.51 6.78 18.56
CA ASP A 103 -10.04 8.02 17.97
C ASP A 103 -8.85 7.72 17.07
N GLY A 104 -8.96 8.09 15.79
CA GLY A 104 -7.93 7.87 14.78
C GLY A 104 -6.66 8.62 15.13
N HIS A 105 -5.77 7.97 15.88
CA HIS A 105 -4.45 8.49 16.24
C HIS A 105 -3.46 8.26 15.09
N TYR A 106 -2.66 9.28 14.79
CA TYR A 106 -1.46 9.13 13.98
C TYR A 106 -0.33 8.79 14.94
N GLU A 107 0.20 7.58 14.89
CA GLU A 107 1.34 7.24 15.73
C GLU A 107 2.33 6.35 14.97
N LEU A 108 3.62 6.52 15.33
CA LEU A 108 4.85 6.01 14.71
C LEU A 108 5.39 6.84 13.54
N PHE A 109 6.21 7.83 13.90
CA PHE A 109 7.32 8.28 13.07
C PHE A 109 8.43 7.23 13.13
N VAL A 110 8.65 6.55 12.01
CA VAL A 110 9.86 5.75 11.80
C VAL A 110 10.62 6.39 10.65
N GLU A 111 11.83 6.89 10.90
CA GLU A 111 12.75 7.25 9.82
C GLU A 111 13.32 5.94 9.28
N VAL A 112 12.77 5.48 8.15
CA VAL A 112 13.34 4.31 7.46
C VAL A 112 14.47 4.83 6.59
N VAL A 113 15.70 4.62 7.07
CA VAL A 113 16.94 4.80 6.30
C VAL A 113 17.27 3.44 5.68
N TYR A 114 17.28 3.36 4.35
CA TYR A 114 17.79 2.20 3.60
C TYR A 114 19.30 2.32 3.37
#